data_AF-A0A258MX96-F1
#
_entry.id   AF-A0A258MX96-F1
#
_cell.length_a   1.000
_cell.length_b   1.000
_cell.length_c   1.000
_cell.angle_alpha   90.00
_cell.angle_beta   90.00
_cell.angle_gamma   90.00
#
_symmetry.space_group_name_H-M   'P 1'
#
loop_
_entity.id
_entity.type
_entity.pdbx_description
1 polymer ?
#
loop_
_entity_poly.entity_id
_entity_poly.type
_entity_poly.pdbx_seq_one_letter_code
_entity_poly.pdbx_strand_id
1 'polypeptide(L)'
;MKRLGLILVFFSFAFCSAAQLLTSLPEFILESSNSIEITADATKGNAALNNYSPTTDVYVHIGCITSLSTSSSDWKYSKFTWGSTDAAAQATYLGNNKWKYTITGGLRAFFGITNPSEKILKIAILFRSGSGTIKLANADASADMYIPVYEAGNNVRITDPFKQPLYTPTAEPISKTVGQTIAITAKSSSSADLKLYFNGTQIATQTAATTISNTPTITAAGNQVIIAESVLGNSTVRDTINFFVANTTVVAPLPSGVKQGINYESGDTSVTLVLYAPLKTRVSVVGDFNNWTEDSKYQMNQTPDGNNYWVRIAGLTKGTEYAYQYIVDGSLKIADYNTEKILDPSNDPFISTTTYPNLKAYPIGKTTGIVSILQTGKSAYNWQVTNFKRPDKRNLVIYEMLVRDFVATQNFQTIKDTLTYLKRLGVNAIEVMPFNEFEGNNSWGYNPSFYFAPDKAYGNETALRLFIDECHKQGIAVIMDMVLNHSFGQSPMV
;
A
#
# COMPACT_ATOMS: atom_id res chain seq x y z
N MET A 1 -62.44 -8.09 -37.83
CA MET A 1 -61.28 -7.18 -37.75
C MET A 1 -60.89 -6.99 -36.28
N LYS A 2 -59.91 -7.74 -35.76
CA LYS A 2 -59.10 -7.37 -34.58
C LYS A 2 -57.72 -8.00 -34.77
N ARG A 3 -56.72 -7.18 -35.10
CA ARG A 3 -55.31 -7.58 -35.21
C ARG A 3 -54.69 -7.48 -33.82
N LEU A 4 -54.19 -8.59 -33.27
CA LEU A 4 -53.29 -8.56 -32.11
C LEU A 4 -51.87 -8.28 -32.63
N GLY A 5 -51.30 -7.14 -32.20
CA GLY A 5 -49.90 -6.80 -32.45
C GLY A 5 -49.00 -7.50 -31.44
N LEU A 6 -48.07 -8.31 -31.93
CA LEU A 6 -47.01 -8.94 -31.15
C LEU A 6 -45.90 -7.89 -30.93
N ILE A 7 -45.72 -7.43 -29.69
CA ILE A 7 -44.60 -6.56 -29.31
C ILE A 7 -43.43 -7.47 -28.94
N LEU A 8 -42.41 -7.53 -29.81
CA LEU A 8 -41.11 -8.10 -29.51
C LEU A 8 -40.35 -7.11 -28.61
N VAL A 9 -40.19 -7.44 -27.33
CA VAL A 9 -39.28 -6.74 -26.42
C VAL A 9 -37.87 -7.27 -26.67
N PHE A 10 -37.04 -6.49 -27.36
CA PHE A 10 -35.60 -6.70 -27.41
C PHE A 10 -35.01 -6.43 -26.02
N PHE A 11 -34.62 -7.47 -25.29
CA PHE A 11 -33.72 -7.34 -24.15
C PHE A 11 -32.32 -7.00 -24.70
N SER A 12 -31.98 -5.70 -24.70
CA SER A 12 -30.59 -5.27 -24.83
C SER A 12 -29.88 -5.61 -23.53
N PHE A 13 -29.11 -6.71 -23.53
CA PHE A 13 -28.06 -6.90 -22.54
C PHE A 13 -27.06 -5.75 -22.69
N ALA A 14 -27.15 -4.76 -21.80
CA ALA A 14 -26.07 -3.82 -21.60
C ALA A 14 -24.87 -4.60 -21.07
N PHE A 15 -23.96 -4.98 -21.96
CA PHE A 15 -22.61 -5.36 -21.57
C PHE A 15 -21.99 -4.14 -20.89
N CYS A 16 -22.04 -4.11 -19.56
CA CYS A 16 -21.21 -3.22 -18.79
C CYS A 16 -19.78 -3.66 -19.06
N SER A 17 -19.09 -2.95 -19.96
CA SER A 17 -17.66 -3.11 -20.19
C SER A 17 -16.98 -2.82 -18.85
N ALA A 18 -16.62 -3.88 -18.15
CA ALA A 18 -15.73 -3.79 -17.01
C ALA A 18 -14.40 -3.25 -17.56
N ALA A 19 -13.90 -2.16 -17.00
CA ALA A 19 -12.74 -1.43 -17.50
C ALA A 19 -11.55 -1.53 -16.53
N GLN A 20 -10.36 -1.79 -17.07
CA GLN A 20 -9.10 -1.88 -16.36
C GLN A 20 -8.32 -0.56 -16.51
N LEU A 21 -7.47 -0.21 -15.54
CA LEU A 21 -6.60 0.99 -15.62
C LEU A 21 -5.80 1.07 -16.93
N LEU A 22 -5.20 -0.05 -17.35
CA LEU A 22 -4.54 -0.17 -18.65
C LEU A 22 -5.06 -1.39 -19.40
N THR A 23 -5.30 -1.21 -20.69
CA THR A 23 -5.60 -2.29 -21.65
C THR A 23 -4.74 -2.12 -22.89
N SER A 24 -4.51 -3.22 -23.61
CA SER A 24 -3.71 -3.19 -24.85
C SER A 24 -4.31 -4.04 -25.96
N LEU A 25 -4.01 -3.65 -27.20
CA LEU A 25 -4.31 -4.39 -28.42
C LEU A 25 -3.06 -4.44 -29.30
N PRO A 26 -2.53 -5.61 -29.68
CA PRO A 26 -2.97 -6.94 -29.27
C PRO A 26 -2.84 -7.16 -27.77
N GLU A 27 -3.67 -8.03 -27.21
CA GLU A 27 -3.70 -8.31 -25.76
C GLU A 27 -2.46 -9.07 -25.28
N PHE A 28 -1.88 -9.87 -26.17
CA PHE A 28 -0.56 -10.50 -26.01
C PHE A 28 0.42 -9.78 -26.92
N ILE A 29 1.03 -8.71 -26.40
CA ILE A 29 2.05 -7.93 -27.13
C ILE A 29 3.30 -8.79 -27.27
N LEU A 30 3.78 -8.94 -28.50
CA LEU A 30 5.07 -9.54 -28.81
C LEU A 30 6.05 -8.43 -29.22
N GLU A 31 7.36 -8.68 -29.15
CA GLU A 31 8.35 -7.76 -29.73
C GLU A 31 8.11 -7.50 -31.23
N SER A 32 7.54 -8.49 -31.92
CA SER A 32 7.17 -8.43 -33.34
C SER A 32 5.80 -7.78 -33.61
N SER A 33 5.08 -7.29 -32.59
CA SER A 33 3.80 -6.61 -32.79
C SER A 33 3.99 -5.26 -33.46
N ASN A 34 3.51 -5.12 -34.70
CA ASN A 34 3.75 -3.93 -35.53
C ASN A 34 2.89 -2.71 -35.15
N SER A 35 1.72 -2.94 -34.55
CA SER A 35 0.86 -1.89 -34.03
C SER A 35 0.36 -2.30 -32.66
N ILE A 36 0.57 -1.43 -31.67
CA ILE A 36 0.18 -1.66 -30.29
C ILE A 36 -0.61 -0.44 -29.82
N GLU A 37 -1.87 -0.65 -29.51
CA GLU A 37 -2.71 0.35 -28.88
C GLU A 37 -2.69 0.13 -27.37
N ILE A 38 -2.48 1.19 -26.60
CA ILE A 38 -2.54 1.19 -25.15
C ILE A 38 -3.61 2.18 -24.75
N THR A 39 -4.65 1.71 -24.06
CA THR A 39 -5.73 2.57 -23.55
C THR A 39 -5.68 2.64 -22.04
N ALA A 40 -5.67 3.87 -21.52
CA ALA A 40 -5.79 4.15 -20.10
C ALA A 40 -7.20 4.63 -19.75
N ASP A 41 -7.75 4.11 -18.64
CA ASP A 41 -9.01 4.57 -18.05
C ASP A 41 -8.72 5.39 -16.79
N ALA A 42 -8.90 6.71 -16.88
CA ALA A 42 -8.58 7.62 -15.78
C ALA A 42 -9.60 7.59 -14.65
N THR A 43 -10.68 6.78 -14.73
CA THR A 43 -11.55 6.49 -13.59
C THR A 43 -10.95 5.46 -12.64
N LYS A 44 -9.82 4.85 -13.02
CA LYS A 44 -9.09 3.82 -12.26
C LYS A 44 -7.75 4.34 -11.74
N GLY A 45 -7.01 3.49 -11.04
CA GLY A 45 -5.71 3.85 -10.47
C GLY A 45 -5.83 4.97 -9.42
N ASN A 46 -4.94 5.94 -9.46
CA ASN A 46 -5.01 7.13 -8.61
C ASN A 46 -6.07 8.17 -9.06
N ALA A 47 -6.78 7.91 -10.16
CA ALA A 47 -7.81 8.76 -10.74
C ALA A 47 -7.40 10.23 -10.98
N ALA A 48 -6.09 10.53 -11.08
CA ALA A 48 -5.60 11.90 -11.14
C ALA A 48 -5.99 12.66 -12.43
N LEU A 49 -6.28 11.92 -13.51
CA LEU A 49 -6.79 12.47 -14.76
C LEU A 49 -8.31 12.32 -14.91
N ASN A 50 -9.03 11.90 -13.87
CA ASN A 50 -10.48 11.75 -13.94
C ASN A 50 -11.14 13.11 -14.14
N ASN A 51 -11.97 13.25 -15.18
CA ASN A 51 -12.59 14.50 -15.62
C ASN A 51 -11.57 15.62 -15.93
N TYR A 52 -10.34 15.26 -16.30
CA TYR A 52 -9.29 16.22 -16.64
C TYR A 52 -9.63 17.03 -17.90
N SER A 53 -9.35 18.33 -17.85
CA SER A 53 -9.54 19.28 -18.95
C SER A 53 -8.34 20.23 -19.02
N PRO A 54 -7.83 20.55 -20.22
CA PRO A 54 -8.36 20.15 -21.52
C PRO A 54 -7.98 18.70 -21.89
N THR A 55 -8.90 17.98 -22.53
CA THR A 55 -8.69 16.56 -22.89
C THR A 55 -7.60 16.35 -23.95
N THR A 56 -7.17 17.41 -24.62
CA THR A 56 -6.06 17.45 -25.58
C THR A 56 -4.69 17.61 -24.90
N ASP A 57 -4.64 17.95 -23.61
CA ASP A 57 -3.41 18.12 -22.84
C ASP A 57 -3.04 16.84 -22.07
N VAL A 58 -3.08 15.70 -22.75
CA VAL A 58 -2.65 14.42 -22.17
C VAL A 58 -1.63 13.77 -23.09
N TYR A 59 -0.49 13.43 -22.51
CA TYR A 59 0.65 12.88 -23.21
C TYR A 59 1.19 11.68 -22.44
N VAL A 60 1.91 10.82 -23.14
CA VAL A 60 2.59 9.68 -22.51
C VAL A 60 4.03 10.02 -22.13
N HIS A 61 4.49 9.45 -21.03
CA HIS A 61 5.90 9.18 -20.80
C HIS A 61 6.08 7.67 -20.91
N ILE A 62 6.93 7.21 -21.82
CA ILE A 62 7.01 5.79 -22.20
C ILE A 62 8.46 5.35 -22.34
N GLY A 63 8.75 4.17 -21.80
CA GLY A 63 10.02 3.45 -21.89
C GLY A 63 9.77 1.94 -21.84
N CYS A 64 10.81 1.17 -21.57
CA CYS A 64 10.68 -0.27 -21.38
C CYS A 64 11.52 -0.80 -20.23
N ILE A 65 11.06 -1.91 -19.66
CA ILE A 65 11.88 -2.78 -18.83
C ILE A 65 12.44 -3.85 -19.75
N THR A 66 13.77 -4.00 -19.75
CA THR A 66 14.46 -4.98 -20.59
C THR A 66 15.22 -5.99 -19.75
N SER A 67 15.82 -6.99 -20.39
CA SER A 67 16.77 -7.91 -19.76
C SER A 67 18.02 -7.22 -19.19
N LEU A 68 18.24 -5.93 -19.47
CA LEU A 68 19.34 -5.12 -18.93
C LEU A 68 18.89 -4.18 -17.79
N SER A 69 17.59 -4.13 -17.47
CA SER A 69 17.09 -3.38 -16.33
C SER A 69 17.49 -4.05 -15.01
N THR A 70 17.96 -3.24 -14.06
CA THR A 70 18.45 -3.69 -12.74
C THR A 70 17.40 -3.60 -11.63
N SER A 71 16.30 -2.88 -11.87
CA SER A 71 15.17 -2.75 -10.94
C SER A 71 13.87 -2.49 -11.68
N SER A 72 12.74 -2.46 -10.96
CA SER A 72 11.44 -2.07 -11.52
C SER A 72 11.41 -0.63 -12.02
N SER A 73 12.23 0.25 -11.48
CA SER A 73 12.29 1.68 -11.84
C SER A 73 13.43 2.00 -12.81
N ASP A 74 14.24 1.01 -13.21
CA ASP A 74 15.29 1.16 -14.22
C ASP A 74 14.69 1.05 -15.63
N TRP A 75 13.89 2.07 -15.98
CA TRP A 75 13.31 2.22 -17.31
C TRP A 75 14.44 2.48 -18.32
N LYS A 76 14.55 1.64 -19.33
CA LYS A 76 15.41 1.85 -20.49
C LYS A 76 14.63 2.55 -21.59
N TYR A 77 15.36 3.23 -22.48
CA TYR A 77 14.83 3.82 -23.71
C TYR A 77 13.61 4.74 -23.50
N SER A 78 13.61 5.53 -22.41
CA SER A 78 12.57 6.56 -22.20
C SER A 78 12.53 7.51 -23.39
N LYS A 79 11.42 7.49 -24.14
CA LYS A 79 11.33 8.08 -25.48
C LYS A 79 11.15 9.59 -25.45
N PHE A 80 10.41 10.09 -24.47
CA PHE A 80 10.01 11.49 -24.37
C PHE A 80 10.47 12.10 -23.06
N THR A 81 10.89 13.37 -23.10
CA THR A 81 11.25 14.15 -21.90
C THR A 81 10.02 14.34 -21.00
N TRP A 82 10.18 14.15 -19.69
CA TRP A 82 9.10 14.39 -18.73
C TRP A 82 8.66 15.87 -18.75
N GLY A 83 7.34 16.11 -18.70
CA GLY A 83 6.78 17.47 -18.67
C GLY A 83 6.91 18.27 -19.98
N SER A 84 7.11 17.60 -21.11
CA SER A 84 7.13 18.23 -22.45
C SER A 84 5.81 18.04 -23.20
N THR A 85 5.49 18.89 -24.18
CA THR A 85 4.31 18.73 -25.04
C THR A 85 4.67 18.22 -26.44
N ASP A 86 5.52 17.19 -26.50
CA ASP A 86 5.89 16.55 -27.77
C ASP A 86 4.63 16.00 -28.46
N ALA A 87 4.37 16.44 -29.70
CA ALA A 87 3.22 16.01 -30.48
C ALA A 87 3.21 14.49 -30.69
N ALA A 88 4.36 13.83 -30.79
CA ALA A 88 4.47 12.38 -30.93
C ALA A 88 4.15 11.62 -29.63
N ALA A 89 4.12 12.31 -28.49
CA ALA A 89 3.72 11.76 -27.20
C ALA A 89 2.23 11.97 -26.89
N GLN A 90 1.51 12.77 -27.69
CA GLN A 90 0.13 13.14 -27.39
C GLN A 90 -0.79 11.91 -27.46
N ALA A 91 -1.58 11.71 -26.40
CA ALA A 91 -2.58 10.65 -26.32
C ALA A 91 -3.91 11.13 -26.93
N THR A 92 -4.59 10.22 -27.63
CA THR A 92 -5.89 10.50 -28.24
C THR A 92 -7.00 10.28 -27.22
N TYR A 93 -7.81 11.30 -26.95
CA TYR A 93 -8.99 11.17 -26.10
C TYR A 93 -10.07 10.34 -26.81
N LEU A 94 -10.58 9.32 -26.12
CA LEU A 94 -11.63 8.42 -26.64
C LEU A 94 -13.03 8.73 -26.09
N GLY A 95 -13.17 9.75 -25.23
CA GLY A 95 -14.37 9.96 -24.43
C GLY A 95 -14.36 9.15 -23.13
N ASN A 96 -15.29 9.45 -22.23
CA ASN A 96 -15.49 8.74 -20.95
C ASN A 96 -14.20 8.59 -20.13
N ASN A 97 -13.38 9.65 -20.03
CA ASN A 97 -12.13 9.66 -19.27
C ASN A 97 -11.10 8.62 -19.75
N LYS A 98 -11.12 8.26 -21.04
CA LYS A 98 -10.16 7.32 -21.64
C LYS A 98 -9.24 7.99 -22.64
N TRP A 99 -7.97 7.64 -22.58
CA TRP A 99 -6.95 8.08 -23.54
C TRP A 99 -6.22 6.90 -24.13
N LYS A 100 -5.92 6.98 -25.42
CA LYS A 100 -5.19 5.95 -26.18
C LYS A 100 -3.87 6.48 -26.69
N TYR A 101 -2.83 5.66 -26.58
CA TYR A 101 -1.56 5.87 -27.25
C TYR A 101 -1.25 4.68 -28.16
N THR A 102 -0.79 4.95 -29.38
CA THR A 102 -0.50 3.90 -30.36
C THR A 102 0.98 3.90 -30.72
N ILE A 103 1.63 2.76 -30.52
CA ILE A 103 2.98 2.48 -31.01
C ILE A 103 2.84 1.86 -32.40
N THR A 104 3.57 2.38 -33.38
CA THR A 104 3.61 1.88 -34.76
C THR A 104 5.04 1.51 -35.16
N GLY A 105 5.18 0.55 -36.08
CA GLY A 105 6.48 0.12 -36.61
C GLY A 105 7.23 -0.90 -35.75
N GLY A 106 6.60 -1.44 -34.71
CA GLY A 106 7.20 -2.43 -33.81
C GLY A 106 7.96 -1.82 -32.62
N LEU A 107 8.05 -2.58 -31.52
CA LEU A 107 8.63 -2.08 -30.26
C LEU A 107 10.11 -1.69 -30.40
N ARG A 108 10.90 -2.52 -31.08
CA ARG A 108 12.34 -2.27 -31.24
C ARG A 108 12.63 -1.01 -32.06
N ALA A 109 11.93 -0.82 -33.17
CA ALA A 109 12.08 0.38 -33.98
C ALA A 109 11.60 1.63 -33.23
N PHE A 110 10.47 1.53 -32.51
CA PHE A 110 9.93 2.62 -31.71
C PHE A 110 10.92 3.08 -30.63
N PHE A 111 11.52 2.15 -29.87
CA PHE A 111 12.47 2.45 -28.81
C PHE A 111 13.93 2.61 -29.29
N GLY A 112 14.23 2.32 -30.57
CA GLY A 112 15.59 2.40 -31.12
C GLY A 112 16.53 1.32 -30.58
N ILE A 113 16.01 0.14 -30.22
CA ILE A 113 16.79 -0.94 -29.62
C ILE A 113 17.48 -1.73 -30.73
N THR A 114 18.80 -1.63 -30.80
CA THR A 114 19.64 -2.27 -31.84
C THR A 114 20.32 -3.55 -31.37
N ASN A 115 20.56 -3.71 -30.06
CA ASN A 115 21.16 -4.92 -29.51
C ASN A 115 20.21 -6.11 -29.69
N PRO A 116 20.56 -7.15 -30.47
CA PRO A 116 19.66 -8.28 -30.74
C PRO A 116 19.51 -9.24 -29.54
N SER A 117 20.40 -9.17 -28.55
CA SER A 117 20.36 -10.05 -27.37
C SER A 117 19.52 -9.47 -26.22
N GLU A 118 19.17 -8.19 -26.29
CA GLU A 118 18.36 -7.53 -25.28
C GLU A 118 16.87 -7.85 -25.50
N LYS A 119 16.20 -8.38 -24.47
CA LYS A 119 14.77 -8.70 -24.55
C LYS A 119 13.95 -7.59 -23.93
N ILE A 120 12.86 -7.19 -24.59
CA ILE A 120 11.86 -6.29 -24.01
C ILE A 120 10.92 -7.13 -23.16
N LEU A 121 10.91 -6.88 -21.85
CA LEU A 121 10.09 -7.66 -20.91
C LEU A 121 8.75 -6.96 -20.64
N LYS A 122 8.76 -5.63 -20.55
CA LYS A 122 7.56 -4.82 -20.29
C LYS A 122 7.66 -3.47 -20.99
N ILE A 123 6.52 -2.92 -21.40
CA ILE A 123 6.36 -1.51 -21.70
C ILE A 123 6.07 -0.80 -20.38
N ALA A 124 6.82 0.24 -20.06
CA ALA A 124 6.55 1.10 -18.91
C ALA A 124 5.97 2.42 -19.41
N ILE A 125 4.80 2.82 -18.91
CA ILE A 125 4.03 3.93 -19.48
C ILE A 125 3.25 4.71 -18.42
N LEU A 126 3.22 6.03 -18.54
CA LEU A 126 2.40 6.94 -17.75
C LEU A 126 1.66 7.91 -18.64
N PHE A 127 0.43 8.24 -18.28
CA PHE A 127 -0.37 9.30 -18.90
C PHE A 127 -0.33 10.53 -17.99
N ARG A 128 0.00 11.70 -18.52
CA ARG A 128 0.23 12.91 -17.73
C ARG A 128 -0.21 14.18 -18.45
N SER A 129 -0.39 15.26 -17.70
CA SER A 129 -0.62 16.61 -18.22
C SER A 129 0.57 17.11 -19.03
N GLY A 130 0.40 18.12 -19.89
CA GLY A 130 1.51 18.72 -20.64
C GLY A 130 2.69 19.13 -19.75
N SER A 131 2.40 19.74 -18.60
CA SER A 131 3.36 20.14 -17.57
C SER A 131 4.02 18.97 -16.82
N GLY A 132 3.40 17.78 -16.81
CA GLY A 132 3.82 16.65 -16.00
C GLY A 132 3.49 16.77 -14.51
N THR A 133 2.73 17.79 -14.08
CA THR A 133 2.33 17.99 -12.68
C THR A 133 1.20 17.04 -12.26
N ILE A 134 0.39 16.58 -13.20
CA ILE A 134 -0.67 15.60 -12.96
C ILE A 134 -0.33 14.36 -13.78
N LYS A 135 -0.37 13.19 -13.13
CA LYS A 135 -0.12 11.91 -13.78
C LYS A 135 -1.08 10.84 -13.29
N LEU A 136 -1.64 10.08 -14.22
CA LEU A 136 -2.34 8.85 -13.93
C LEU A 136 -1.33 7.75 -13.62
N ALA A 137 -1.49 7.12 -12.47
CA ALA A 137 -0.63 6.05 -11.97
C ALA A 137 -1.47 4.96 -11.29
N ASN A 138 -0.81 3.89 -10.84
CA ASN A 138 -1.42 2.88 -9.98
C ASN A 138 -1.95 3.51 -8.66
N ALA A 139 -2.86 2.81 -8.00
CA ALA A 139 -3.51 3.29 -6.77
C ALA A 139 -2.59 3.19 -5.54
N ASP A 140 -1.63 2.27 -5.56
CA ASP A 140 -0.51 2.31 -4.64
C ASP A 140 0.53 3.31 -5.17
N ALA A 141 1.19 4.04 -4.28
CA ALA A 141 2.11 5.12 -4.62
C ALA A 141 3.35 4.71 -5.46
N SER A 142 3.37 3.52 -6.07
CA SER A 142 4.47 2.96 -6.88
C SER A 142 4.77 3.72 -8.18
N ALA A 143 4.05 4.82 -8.45
CA ALA A 143 4.24 5.83 -9.49
C ALA A 143 4.22 5.38 -10.97
N ASP A 144 4.53 4.12 -11.28
CA ASP A 144 4.77 3.56 -12.62
C ASP A 144 3.72 2.50 -13.00
N MET A 145 3.38 2.38 -14.29
CA MET A 145 2.49 1.34 -14.82
C MET A 145 3.16 0.51 -15.92
N TYR A 146 2.88 -0.80 -15.94
CA TYR A 146 3.56 -1.75 -16.82
C TYR A 146 2.59 -2.61 -17.63
N ILE A 147 2.97 -2.91 -18.87
CA ILE A 147 2.28 -3.86 -19.74
C ILE A 147 3.27 -4.96 -20.15
N PRO A 148 2.97 -6.25 -19.93
CA PRO A 148 3.88 -7.33 -20.27
C PRO A 148 4.07 -7.46 -21.78
N VAL A 149 5.32 -7.76 -22.17
CA VAL A 149 5.66 -8.22 -23.52
C VAL A 149 5.95 -9.71 -23.42
N TYR A 150 5.25 -10.50 -24.23
CA TYR A 150 5.28 -11.95 -24.19
C TYR A 150 6.28 -12.49 -25.21
N GLU A 151 6.81 -13.68 -24.93
CA GLU A 151 7.50 -14.48 -25.94
C GLU A 151 6.47 -15.15 -26.87
N ALA A 152 6.86 -15.35 -28.13
CA ALA A 152 6.03 -16.07 -29.08
C ALA A 152 5.78 -17.51 -28.59
N GLY A 153 4.52 -17.93 -28.60
CA GLY A 153 4.13 -19.26 -28.13
C GLY A 153 2.80 -19.25 -27.37
N ASN A 154 2.60 -20.31 -26.60
CA ASN A 154 1.41 -20.50 -25.76
C ASN A 154 1.50 -19.61 -24.52
N ASN A 155 0.57 -18.67 -24.38
CA ASN A 155 0.43 -17.79 -23.22
C ASN A 155 -1.03 -17.79 -22.79
N VAL A 156 -1.29 -17.60 -21.50
CA VAL A 156 -2.64 -17.48 -20.94
C VAL A 156 -2.66 -16.36 -19.91
N ARG A 157 -3.79 -15.65 -19.82
CA ARG A 157 -4.01 -14.57 -18.84
C ARG A 157 -5.44 -14.59 -18.36
N ILE A 158 -5.64 -14.43 -17.05
CA ILE A 158 -6.95 -14.10 -16.47
C ILE A 158 -7.20 -12.61 -16.71
N THR A 159 -8.30 -12.31 -17.40
CA THR A 159 -8.72 -10.96 -17.79
C THR A 159 -9.89 -10.44 -16.95
N ASP A 160 -10.57 -11.34 -16.25
CA ASP A 160 -11.58 -11.03 -15.23
C ASP A 160 -11.46 -12.12 -14.14
N PRO A 161 -11.23 -11.79 -12.86
CA PRO A 161 -11.03 -10.46 -12.27
C PRO A 161 -9.82 -9.68 -12.83
N PHE A 162 -9.88 -8.35 -12.79
CA PHE A 162 -8.80 -7.49 -13.27
C PHE A 162 -7.55 -7.55 -12.39
N LYS A 163 -6.41 -7.20 -12.99
CA LYS A 163 -5.13 -7.01 -12.31
C LYS A 163 -4.68 -5.56 -12.46
N GLN A 164 -4.12 -4.99 -11.41
CA GLN A 164 -3.41 -3.71 -11.49
C GLN A 164 -2.12 -3.88 -12.32
N PRO A 165 -1.79 -2.91 -13.20
CA PRO A 165 -0.59 -2.93 -14.04
C PRO A 165 0.68 -2.56 -13.24
N LEU A 166 0.92 -3.26 -12.13
CA LEU A 166 2.15 -3.17 -11.35
C LEU A 166 3.29 -3.93 -12.05
N TYR A 167 4.54 -3.72 -11.60
CA TYR A 167 5.69 -4.45 -12.13
C TYR A 167 5.48 -5.96 -12.10
N THR A 168 4.88 -6.44 -11.01
CA THR A 168 4.27 -7.78 -10.91
C THR A 168 2.76 -7.59 -10.79
N PRO A 169 1.98 -7.91 -11.82
CA PRO A 169 0.53 -7.69 -11.81
C PRO A 169 -0.14 -8.36 -10.61
N THR A 170 -0.92 -7.60 -9.86
CA THR A 170 -1.67 -8.07 -8.69
C THR A 170 -3.16 -7.90 -8.96
N ALA A 171 -4.02 -8.81 -8.49
CA ALA A 171 -5.47 -8.65 -8.67
C ALA A 171 -5.96 -7.32 -8.08
N GLU A 172 -6.88 -6.65 -8.76
CA GLU A 172 -7.64 -5.56 -8.14
C GLU A 172 -8.40 -6.10 -6.92
N PRO A 173 -8.70 -5.28 -5.90
CA PRO A 173 -9.39 -5.74 -4.69
C PRO A 173 -10.69 -6.49 -5.03
N ILE A 174 -10.79 -7.74 -4.56
CA ILE A 174 -11.96 -8.61 -4.77
C ILE A 174 -12.77 -8.67 -3.48
N SER A 175 -13.78 -7.80 -3.37
CA SER A 175 -14.70 -7.78 -2.24
C SER A 175 -15.89 -8.72 -2.49
N LYS A 176 -15.71 -10.01 -2.16
CA LYS A 176 -16.75 -11.03 -2.25
C LYS A 176 -17.00 -11.71 -0.91
N THR A 177 -18.22 -12.18 -0.72
CA THR A 177 -18.64 -12.99 0.44
C THR A 177 -19.08 -14.38 0.01
N VAL A 178 -19.13 -15.31 0.98
CA VAL A 178 -19.69 -16.65 0.76
C VAL A 178 -21.13 -16.54 0.24
N GLY A 179 -21.46 -17.37 -0.76
CA GLY A 179 -22.74 -17.37 -1.45
C GLY A 179 -22.80 -16.46 -2.68
N GLN A 180 -21.86 -15.52 -2.84
CA GLN A 180 -21.76 -14.73 -4.06
C GLN A 180 -21.05 -15.48 -5.17
N THR A 181 -21.30 -15.07 -6.41
CA THR A 181 -20.57 -15.55 -7.57
C THR A 181 -19.42 -14.62 -7.94
N ILE A 182 -18.41 -15.20 -8.59
CA ILE A 182 -17.26 -14.48 -9.15
C ILE A 182 -17.17 -14.78 -10.64
N ALA A 183 -17.21 -13.76 -11.49
CA ALA A 183 -16.99 -13.93 -12.91
C ALA A 183 -15.50 -14.19 -13.15
N ILE A 184 -15.20 -15.19 -13.98
CA ILE A 184 -13.85 -15.56 -14.37
C ILE A 184 -13.81 -15.60 -15.88
N THR A 185 -12.91 -14.83 -16.48
CA THR A 185 -12.60 -14.91 -17.91
C THR A 185 -11.10 -15.00 -18.08
N ALA A 186 -10.65 -15.94 -18.91
CA ALA A 186 -9.26 -16.05 -19.30
C ALA A 186 -9.15 -16.14 -20.82
N LYS A 187 -8.03 -15.65 -21.34
CA LYS A 187 -7.70 -15.67 -22.76
C LYS A 187 -6.32 -16.26 -22.98
N SER A 188 -6.11 -16.80 -24.17
CA SER A 188 -4.83 -17.31 -24.63
C SER A 188 -4.33 -16.58 -25.87
N SER A 189 -3.01 -16.61 -26.08
CA SER A 189 -2.35 -16.00 -27.24
C SER A 189 -2.70 -16.65 -28.58
N SER A 190 -3.21 -17.88 -28.56
CA SER A 190 -3.57 -18.67 -29.73
C SER A 190 -4.66 -19.69 -29.37
N SER A 191 -5.30 -20.28 -30.38
CA SER A 191 -6.29 -21.35 -30.17
C SER A 191 -5.63 -22.55 -29.48
N ALA A 192 -6.12 -22.88 -28.29
CA ALA A 192 -5.56 -23.92 -27.42
C ALA A 192 -6.68 -24.58 -26.60
N ASP A 193 -6.34 -25.65 -25.89
CA ASP A 193 -7.25 -26.27 -24.92
C ASP A 193 -7.17 -25.51 -23.60
N LEU A 194 -8.26 -24.82 -23.26
CA LEU A 194 -8.36 -23.95 -22.10
C LEU A 194 -9.11 -24.64 -20.97
N LYS A 195 -8.64 -24.45 -19.74
CA LYS A 195 -9.33 -24.91 -18.53
C LYS A 195 -9.33 -23.83 -17.47
N LEU A 196 -10.43 -23.77 -16.71
CA LEU A 196 -10.53 -22.95 -15.50
C LEU A 196 -10.67 -23.87 -14.29
N TYR A 197 -9.91 -23.55 -13.24
CA TYR A 197 -10.04 -24.17 -11.94
C TYR A 197 -10.37 -23.12 -10.89
N PHE A 198 -11.23 -23.50 -9.95
CA PHE A 198 -11.55 -22.71 -8.77
C PHE A 198 -11.38 -23.59 -7.53
N ASN A 199 -10.49 -23.18 -6.63
CA ASN A 199 -10.10 -23.94 -5.43
C ASN A 199 -9.71 -25.41 -5.74
N GLY A 200 -8.91 -25.60 -6.79
CA GLY A 200 -8.43 -26.91 -7.23
C GLY A 200 -9.44 -27.75 -8.03
N THR A 201 -10.70 -27.35 -8.10
CA THR A 201 -11.73 -28.05 -8.88
C THR A 201 -11.82 -27.45 -10.29
N GLN A 202 -11.76 -28.29 -11.33
CA GLN A 202 -11.97 -27.83 -12.70
C GLN A 202 -13.45 -27.44 -12.88
N ILE A 203 -13.71 -26.18 -13.22
CA ILE A 203 -15.06 -25.63 -13.38
C ILE A 203 -15.46 -25.44 -14.84
N ALA A 204 -14.49 -25.33 -15.75
CA ALA A 204 -14.74 -25.20 -17.18
C ALA A 204 -13.60 -25.79 -18.00
N THR A 205 -13.93 -26.26 -19.22
CA THR A 205 -12.97 -26.66 -20.24
C THR A 205 -13.49 -26.26 -21.61
N GLN A 206 -12.60 -25.83 -22.50
CA GLN A 206 -12.93 -25.46 -23.88
C GLN A 206 -11.78 -25.89 -24.79
N THR A 207 -12.09 -26.67 -25.82
CA THR A 207 -11.09 -27.15 -26.80
C THR A 207 -10.92 -26.13 -27.93
N ALA A 208 -9.68 -25.98 -28.41
CA ALA A 208 -9.34 -25.12 -29.56
C ALA A 208 -9.94 -23.70 -29.51
N ALA A 209 -9.85 -23.03 -28.35
CA ALA A 209 -10.40 -21.69 -28.13
C ALA A 209 -9.33 -20.69 -27.72
N THR A 210 -9.66 -19.39 -27.85
CA THR A 210 -8.83 -18.27 -27.39
C THR A 210 -9.41 -17.57 -26.16
N THR A 211 -10.58 -18.00 -25.69
CA THR A 211 -11.28 -17.43 -24.52
C THR A 211 -12.07 -18.52 -23.82
N ILE A 212 -12.10 -18.46 -22.50
CA ILE A 212 -12.91 -19.32 -21.63
C ILE A 212 -13.47 -18.47 -20.48
N SER A 213 -14.71 -18.73 -20.09
CA SER A 213 -15.34 -18.05 -18.96
C SER A 213 -16.17 -19.01 -18.10
N ASN A 214 -16.31 -18.70 -16.82
CA ASN A 214 -17.22 -19.36 -15.89
C ASN A 214 -17.55 -18.39 -14.73
N THR A 215 -18.64 -18.65 -14.02
CA THR A 215 -19.09 -17.81 -12.90
C THR A 215 -19.39 -18.68 -11.67
N PRO A 216 -18.37 -19.30 -11.04
CA PRO A 216 -18.58 -20.18 -9.89
C PRO A 216 -19.14 -19.41 -8.69
N THR A 217 -19.87 -20.14 -7.83
CA THR A 217 -20.29 -19.64 -6.51
C THR A 217 -19.19 -19.88 -5.49
N ILE A 218 -18.90 -18.88 -4.66
CA ILE A 218 -17.97 -18.99 -3.54
C ILE A 218 -18.70 -19.73 -2.40
N THR A 219 -18.30 -20.97 -2.12
CA THR A 219 -18.99 -21.84 -1.17
C THR A 219 -18.39 -21.84 0.23
N ALA A 220 -17.16 -21.32 0.40
CA ALA A 220 -16.47 -21.27 1.67
C ALA A 220 -15.65 -19.98 1.81
N ALA A 221 -15.49 -19.51 3.04
CA ALA A 221 -14.56 -18.45 3.38
C ALA A 221 -13.11 -18.95 3.36
N GLY A 222 -12.17 -18.03 3.51
CA GLY A 222 -10.73 -18.28 3.45
C GLY A 222 -10.11 -17.90 2.11
N ASN A 223 -8.90 -18.38 1.88
CA ASN A 223 -8.16 -18.15 0.65
C ASN A 223 -8.83 -18.87 -0.53
N GLN A 224 -9.10 -18.11 -1.57
CA GLN A 224 -9.66 -18.57 -2.83
C GLN A 224 -8.59 -18.52 -3.92
N VAL A 225 -8.60 -19.52 -4.80
CA VAL A 225 -7.61 -19.65 -5.88
C VAL A 225 -8.34 -19.84 -7.21
N ILE A 226 -8.03 -18.97 -8.17
CA ILE A 226 -8.45 -19.10 -9.57
C ILE A 226 -7.21 -19.47 -10.38
N ILE A 227 -7.31 -20.52 -11.21
CA ILE A 227 -6.26 -20.91 -12.16
C ILE A 227 -6.86 -20.97 -13.55
N ALA A 228 -6.26 -20.26 -14.49
CA ALA A 228 -6.47 -20.47 -15.91
C ALA A 228 -5.30 -21.27 -16.48
N GLU A 229 -5.59 -22.32 -17.24
CA GLU A 229 -4.61 -23.18 -17.89
C GLU A 229 -4.85 -23.15 -19.40
N SER A 230 -3.76 -23.06 -20.18
CA SER A 230 -3.77 -23.25 -21.63
C SER A 230 -2.82 -24.38 -22.01
N VAL A 231 -3.34 -25.37 -22.74
CA VAL A 231 -2.59 -26.52 -23.26
C VAL A 231 -2.55 -26.44 -24.78
N LEU A 232 -1.36 -26.32 -25.35
CA LEU A 232 -1.11 -26.29 -26.79
C LEU A 232 -0.01 -27.30 -27.14
N GLY A 233 -0.40 -28.46 -27.67
CA GLY A 233 0.51 -29.58 -27.90
C GLY A 233 1.17 -30.02 -26.59
N ASN A 234 2.49 -29.93 -26.51
CA ASN A 234 3.26 -30.27 -25.30
C ASN A 234 3.45 -29.08 -24.34
N SER A 235 2.99 -27.88 -24.70
CA SER A 235 3.14 -26.67 -23.88
C SER A 235 1.93 -26.49 -22.97
N THR A 236 2.15 -26.41 -21.66
CA THR A 236 1.13 -26.05 -20.67
C THR A 236 1.58 -24.81 -19.92
N VAL A 237 0.76 -23.77 -19.93
CA VAL A 237 0.99 -22.51 -19.19
C VAL A 237 -0.21 -22.20 -18.29
N ARG A 238 0.05 -21.49 -17.19
CA ARG A 238 -0.99 -21.12 -16.22
C ARG A 238 -0.88 -19.67 -15.81
N ASP A 239 -2.02 -19.06 -15.55
CA ASP A 239 -2.15 -17.80 -14.82
C ASP A 239 -2.99 -18.03 -13.56
N THR A 240 -2.66 -17.33 -12.48
CA THR A 240 -3.28 -17.53 -11.16
C THR A 240 -3.70 -16.21 -10.54
N ILE A 241 -4.84 -16.22 -9.86
CA ILE A 241 -5.29 -15.16 -8.95
C ILE A 241 -5.61 -15.80 -7.59
N ASN A 242 -5.07 -15.21 -6.53
CA ASN A 242 -5.44 -15.53 -5.15
C ASN A 242 -6.18 -14.35 -4.55
N PHE A 243 -7.26 -14.60 -3.80
CA PHE A 243 -7.96 -13.57 -3.04
C PHE A 243 -8.56 -14.16 -1.76
N PHE A 244 -8.88 -13.32 -0.79
CA PHE A 244 -9.41 -13.76 0.50
C PHE A 244 -10.89 -13.41 0.64
N VAL A 245 -11.68 -14.38 1.10
CA VAL A 245 -13.08 -14.19 1.47
C VAL A 245 -13.18 -14.33 2.99
N ALA A 246 -13.57 -13.25 3.66
CA ALA A 246 -13.71 -13.28 5.12
C ALA A 246 -14.85 -14.19 5.58
N ASN A 247 -14.73 -14.70 6.82
CA ASN A 247 -15.86 -15.29 7.52
C ASN A 247 -16.86 -14.20 7.88
N THR A 248 -18.07 -14.62 8.27
CA THR A 248 -18.95 -13.74 9.03
C THR A 248 -18.22 -13.25 10.28
N THR A 249 -18.16 -11.94 10.47
CA THR A 249 -17.52 -11.32 11.63
C THR A 249 -18.19 -11.85 12.91
N VAL A 250 -17.38 -12.44 13.79
CA VAL A 250 -17.86 -12.99 15.05
C VAL A 250 -18.09 -11.84 16.03
N VAL A 251 -19.29 -11.78 16.61
CA VAL A 251 -19.63 -10.79 17.65
C VAL A 251 -19.26 -11.38 19.02
N ALA A 252 -18.34 -10.76 19.72
CA ALA A 252 -17.88 -11.21 21.04
C ALA A 252 -17.45 -10.02 21.93
N PRO A 253 -17.75 -10.05 23.24
CA PRO A 253 -17.33 -9.00 24.16
C PRO A 253 -15.80 -8.90 24.22
N LEU A 254 -15.30 -7.71 24.52
CA LEU A 254 -13.88 -7.51 24.75
C LEU A 254 -13.43 -8.31 25.99
N PRO A 255 -12.27 -9.00 25.97
CA PRO A 255 -11.76 -9.67 27.15
C PRO A 255 -11.54 -8.70 28.32
N SER A 256 -11.73 -9.19 29.55
CA SER A 256 -11.61 -8.35 30.76
C SER A 256 -10.20 -7.76 30.89
N GLY A 257 -10.12 -6.47 31.21
CA GLY A 257 -8.86 -5.75 31.41
C GLY A 257 -8.14 -5.30 30.13
N VAL A 258 -8.64 -5.69 28.95
CA VAL A 258 -8.11 -5.25 27.66
C VAL A 258 -8.66 -3.85 27.33
N LYS A 259 -7.81 -2.98 26.77
CA LYS A 259 -8.14 -1.61 26.32
C LYS A 259 -7.81 -1.42 24.83
N GLN A 260 -8.15 -0.26 24.26
CA GLN A 260 -7.75 0.07 22.88
C GLN A 260 -6.22 0.02 22.69
N GLY A 261 -5.79 -0.37 21.49
CA GLY A 261 -4.39 -0.54 21.12
C GLY A 261 -3.83 -1.93 21.43
N ILE A 262 -2.54 -1.98 21.75
CA ILE A 262 -1.78 -3.21 21.96
C ILE A 262 -1.81 -3.59 23.45
N ASN A 263 -2.30 -4.79 23.76
CA ASN A 263 -2.34 -5.32 25.12
C ASN A 263 -1.40 -6.52 25.23
N TYR A 264 -0.26 -6.32 25.88
CA TYR A 264 0.73 -7.36 26.10
C TYR A 264 0.29 -8.30 27.23
N GLU A 265 0.25 -9.60 26.97
CA GLU A 265 -0.19 -10.59 27.95
C GLU A 265 0.96 -11.11 28.81
N SER A 266 0.62 -11.60 30.01
CA SER A 266 1.58 -12.29 30.87
C SER A 266 2.20 -13.49 30.14
N GLY A 267 3.52 -13.62 30.20
CA GLY A 267 4.29 -14.67 29.52
C GLY A 267 4.95 -14.23 28.22
N ASP A 268 4.74 -12.98 27.77
CA ASP A 268 5.50 -12.32 26.68
C ASP A 268 5.47 -13.06 25.32
N THR A 269 4.46 -13.88 25.06
CA THR A 269 4.33 -14.67 23.82
C THR A 269 3.01 -14.44 23.08
N SER A 270 2.21 -13.49 23.57
CA SER A 270 0.92 -13.13 23.01
C SER A 270 0.57 -11.67 23.27
N VAL A 271 -0.30 -11.14 22.41
CA VAL A 271 -0.93 -9.83 22.56
C VAL A 271 -2.40 -9.92 22.20
N THR A 272 -3.21 -9.04 22.77
CA THR A 272 -4.55 -8.74 22.25
C THR A 272 -4.53 -7.35 21.61
N LEU A 273 -4.85 -7.30 20.32
CA LEU A 273 -4.96 -6.07 19.55
C LEU A 273 -6.42 -5.60 19.56
N VAL A 274 -6.64 -4.31 19.77
CA VAL A 274 -7.98 -3.70 19.78
C VAL A 274 -7.97 -2.41 18.97
N LEU A 275 -8.83 -2.35 17.96
CA LEU A 275 -9.01 -1.19 17.10
C LEU A 275 -10.42 -0.63 17.28
N TYR A 276 -10.55 0.66 17.58
CA TYR A 276 -11.83 1.36 17.45
C TYR A 276 -12.09 1.67 15.98
N ALA A 277 -13.13 1.06 15.42
CA ALA A 277 -13.49 1.20 14.01
C ALA A 277 -15.00 1.04 13.82
N PRO A 278 -15.81 1.97 14.34
CA PRO A 278 -17.26 1.90 14.22
C PRO A 278 -17.69 1.94 12.75
N LEU A 279 -18.87 1.40 12.46
CA LEU A 279 -19.49 1.35 11.11
C LEU A 279 -18.73 0.51 10.07
N LYS A 280 -17.59 -0.08 10.42
CA LYS A 280 -16.88 -1.03 9.56
C LYS A 280 -17.58 -2.39 9.63
N THR A 281 -17.36 -3.20 8.60
CA THR A 281 -17.98 -4.53 8.46
C THR A 281 -17.05 -5.67 8.87
N ARG A 282 -15.74 -5.47 8.70
CA ARG A 282 -14.70 -6.41 9.09
C ARG A 282 -13.36 -5.71 9.26
N VAL A 283 -12.52 -6.28 10.11
CA VAL A 283 -11.11 -5.94 10.23
C VAL A 283 -10.31 -7.25 10.29
N SER A 284 -9.20 -7.33 9.57
CA SER A 284 -8.21 -8.40 9.68
C SER A 284 -6.85 -7.82 10.06
N VAL A 285 -5.98 -8.64 10.66
CA VAL A 285 -4.60 -8.26 10.94
C VAL A 285 -3.64 -9.01 10.02
N VAL A 286 -2.72 -8.29 9.41
CA VAL A 286 -1.61 -8.85 8.62
C VAL A 286 -0.28 -8.38 9.18
N GLY A 287 0.75 -9.21 9.13
CA GLY A 287 2.06 -8.87 9.65
C GLY A 287 3.08 -10.00 9.55
N ASP A 288 4.20 -9.82 10.24
CA ASP A 288 5.32 -10.76 10.23
C ASP A 288 4.94 -12.18 10.69
N PHE A 289 3.93 -12.31 11.54
CA PHE A 289 3.45 -13.60 12.08
C PHE A 289 2.52 -14.38 11.14
N ASN A 290 2.10 -13.81 10.00
CA ASN A 290 1.25 -14.48 9.01
C ASN A 290 1.65 -14.17 7.56
N ASN A 291 2.93 -13.87 7.34
CA ASN A 291 3.49 -13.57 6.02
C ASN A 291 2.76 -12.46 5.25
N TRP A 292 2.16 -11.50 5.97
CA TRP A 292 1.48 -10.36 5.36
C TRP A 292 0.29 -10.74 4.46
N THR A 293 -0.35 -11.87 4.74
CA THR A 293 -1.54 -12.34 4.02
C THR A 293 -2.75 -12.39 4.94
N GLU A 294 -3.93 -12.03 4.43
CA GLU A 294 -5.18 -12.23 5.17
C GLU A 294 -5.42 -13.71 5.42
N ASP A 295 -5.85 -14.02 6.64
CA ASP A 295 -6.17 -15.36 7.07
C ASP A 295 -7.28 -15.27 8.11
N SER A 296 -8.23 -16.20 8.03
CA SER A 296 -9.39 -16.29 8.91
C SER A 296 -9.04 -16.31 10.40
N LYS A 297 -7.87 -16.84 10.78
CA LYS A 297 -7.36 -16.84 12.16
C LYS A 297 -7.08 -15.44 12.69
N TYR A 298 -6.80 -14.49 11.80
CA TYR A 298 -6.43 -13.11 12.12
C TYR A 298 -7.54 -12.10 11.77
N GLN A 299 -8.73 -12.59 11.39
CA GLN A 299 -9.94 -11.77 11.34
C GLN A 299 -10.36 -11.41 12.77
N MET A 300 -10.64 -10.13 13.00
CA MET A 300 -10.98 -9.61 14.32
C MET A 300 -12.46 -9.85 14.64
N ASN A 301 -12.72 -10.15 15.91
CA ASN A 301 -14.08 -10.17 16.48
C ASN A 301 -14.59 -8.73 16.62
N GLN A 302 -15.89 -8.50 16.47
CA GLN A 302 -16.52 -7.21 16.74
C GLN A 302 -17.17 -7.21 18.13
N THR A 303 -17.05 -6.12 18.88
CA THR A 303 -17.75 -5.96 20.15
C THR A 303 -19.27 -5.83 19.94
N PRO A 304 -20.12 -6.22 20.91
CA PRO A 304 -21.58 -6.17 20.75
C PRO A 304 -22.17 -4.78 20.46
N ASP A 305 -21.47 -3.72 20.85
CA ASP A 305 -21.84 -2.33 20.54
C ASP A 305 -21.44 -1.88 19.12
N GLY A 306 -20.72 -2.73 18.37
CA GLY A 306 -20.29 -2.47 17.01
C GLY A 306 -19.07 -1.55 16.87
N ASN A 307 -18.48 -1.09 17.97
CA ASN A 307 -17.49 -0.01 17.96
C ASN A 307 -16.04 -0.48 17.85
N ASN A 308 -15.69 -1.60 18.47
CA ASN A 308 -14.32 -2.08 18.55
C ASN A 308 -14.18 -3.44 17.86
N TYR A 309 -13.01 -3.64 17.28
CA TYR A 309 -12.56 -4.90 16.71
C TYR A 309 -11.39 -5.42 17.53
N TRP A 310 -11.38 -6.71 17.87
CA TRP A 310 -10.30 -7.28 18.66
C TRP A 310 -9.87 -8.67 18.19
N VAL A 311 -8.58 -8.99 18.32
CA VAL A 311 -8.04 -10.33 18.07
C VAL A 311 -6.86 -10.61 18.98
N ARG A 312 -6.74 -11.86 19.41
CA ARG A 312 -5.57 -12.33 20.16
C ARG A 312 -4.56 -12.96 19.21
N ILE A 313 -3.33 -12.46 19.22
CA ILE A 313 -2.19 -13.00 18.50
C ILE A 313 -1.31 -13.77 19.48
N ALA A 314 -0.97 -15.01 19.15
CA ALA A 314 -0.17 -15.90 20.00
C ALA A 314 0.97 -16.55 19.21
N GLY A 315 1.94 -17.12 19.93
CA GLY A 315 3.13 -17.73 19.33
C GLY A 315 4.19 -16.70 18.94
N LEU A 316 4.18 -15.53 19.58
CA LEU A 316 5.18 -14.49 19.41
C LEU A 316 6.43 -14.85 20.20
N THR A 317 7.60 -14.49 19.66
CA THR A 317 8.88 -14.63 20.34
C THR A 317 9.14 -13.39 21.20
N LYS A 318 9.37 -13.61 22.49
CA LYS A 318 9.73 -12.56 23.45
C LYS A 318 10.87 -11.69 22.93
N GLY A 319 10.74 -10.37 23.07
CA GLY A 319 11.74 -9.38 22.69
C GLY A 319 11.85 -9.10 21.19
N THR A 320 11.07 -9.79 20.35
CA THR A 320 11.09 -9.59 18.89
C THR A 320 10.11 -8.50 18.47
N GLU A 321 10.57 -7.56 17.64
CA GLU A 321 9.68 -6.60 16.99
C GLU A 321 8.94 -7.27 15.82
N TYR A 322 7.61 -7.27 15.89
CA TYR A 322 6.73 -7.69 14.80
C TYR A 322 6.09 -6.47 14.15
N ALA A 323 6.25 -6.36 12.84
CA ALA A 323 5.54 -5.37 12.04
C ALA A 323 4.15 -5.90 11.66
N TYR A 324 3.13 -5.03 11.72
CA TYR A 324 1.75 -5.37 11.38
C TYR A 324 0.93 -4.18 10.88
N GLN A 325 -0.19 -4.47 10.23
CA GLN A 325 -1.22 -3.53 9.79
C GLN A 325 -2.62 -4.14 9.94
N TYR A 326 -3.63 -3.28 10.00
CA TYR A 326 -5.03 -3.67 9.85
C TYR A 326 -5.47 -3.56 8.39
N ILE A 327 -6.29 -4.51 7.94
CA ILE A 327 -7.05 -4.45 6.69
C ILE A 327 -8.52 -4.28 7.06
N VAL A 328 -9.03 -3.08 6.84
CA VAL A 328 -10.40 -2.67 7.14
C VAL A 328 -11.25 -2.79 5.87
N ASP A 329 -12.41 -3.42 5.99
CA ASP A 329 -13.36 -3.66 4.88
C ASP A 329 -12.74 -4.33 3.64
N GLY A 330 -11.65 -5.08 3.84
CA GLY A 330 -10.98 -5.89 2.82
C GLY A 330 -10.04 -5.12 1.89
N SER A 331 -9.87 -3.80 2.04
CA SER A 331 -9.02 -3.01 1.14
C SER A 331 -8.22 -1.90 1.81
N LEU A 332 -8.77 -1.26 2.85
CA LEU A 332 -8.12 -0.14 3.52
C LEU A 332 -7.04 -0.66 4.48
N LYS A 333 -5.79 -0.37 4.17
CA LYS A 333 -4.64 -0.70 5.02
C LYS A 333 -4.30 0.47 5.93
N ILE A 334 -4.27 0.23 7.23
CA ILE A 334 -3.91 1.24 8.22
C ILE A 334 -2.98 0.68 9.29
N ALA A 335 -2.15 1.55 9.85
CA ALA A 335 -1.48 1.31 11.11
C ALA A 335 -2.45 1.47 12.29
N ASP A 336 -2.06 0.94 13.43
CA ASP A 336 -2.65 1.17 14.74
C ASP A 336 -2.31 2.57 15.26
N TYR A 337 -3.31 3.42 15.50
CA TYR A 337 -3.11 4.77 16.03
C TYR A 337 -2.57 4.80 17.47
N ASN A 338 -2.64 3.69 18.20
CA ASN A 338 -2.09 3.54 19.55
C ASN A 338 -0.67 2.94 19.56
N THR A 339 -0.07 2.68 18.39
CA THR A 339 1.29 2.14 18.34
C THR A 339 2.33 3.14 18.88
N GLU A 340 3.35 2.61 19.55
CA GLU A 340 4.48 3.40 20.08
C GLU A 340 5.63 3.54 19.07
N LYS A 341 5.52 2.86 17.93
CA LYS A 341 6.50 2.89 16.84
C LYS A 341 5.83 2.52 15.52
N ILE A 342 6.21 3.24 14.45
CA ILE A 342 5.79 2.93 13.08
C ILE A 342 7.00 2.73 12.17
N LEU A 343 6.77 2.09 11.02
CA LEU A 343 7.67 2.09 9.88
C LEU A 343 7.04 2.90 8.74
N ASP A 344 7.80 3.85 8.21
CA ASP A 344 7.42 4.70 7.10
C ASP A 344 8.34 4.39 5.89
N PRO A 345 7.82 3.79 4.81
CA PRO A 345 8.64 3.42 3.66
C PRO A 345 9.23 4.62 2.92
N SER A 346 8.66 5.82 3.08
CA SER A 346 9.07 7.04 2.39
C SER A 346 10.11 7.82 3.19
N ASN A 347 10.09 7.72 4.52
CA ASN A 347 10.92 8.56 5.39
C ASN A 347 12.00 7.80 6.14
N ASP A 348 11.77 6.53 6.50
CA ASP A 348 12.76 5.71 7.22
C ASP A 348 14.11 5.58 6.51
N PRO A 349 14.18 5.45 5.16
CA PRO A 349 15.46 5.34 4.46
C PRO A 349 16.41 6.54 4.62
N PHE A 350 15.88 7.70 5.05
CA PHE A 350 16.66 8.93 5.25
C PHE A 350 17.10 9.14 6.70
N ILE A 351 16.76 8.24 7.63
CA ILE A 351 17.17 8.32 9.03
C ILE A 351 18.53 7.64 9.20
N SER A 352 19.50 8.40 9.72
CA SER A 352 20.85 7.89 10.00
C SER A 352 20.86 6.85 11.12
N THR A 353 21.70 5.81 10.96
CA THR A 353 21.94 4.79 12.00
C THR A 353 22.57 5.37 13.27
N THR A 354 23.19 6.54 13.21
CA THR A 354 23.66 7.29 14.38
C THR A 354 22.49 7.81 15.23
N THR A 355 21.39 8.21 14.59
CA THR A 355 20.20 8.75 15.26
C THR A 355 19.29 7.63 15.74
N TYR A 356 19.03 6.64 14.88
CA TYR A 356 18.21 5.48 15.20
C TYR A 356 18.96 4.18 14.85
N PRO A 357 19.76 3.64 15.79
CA PRO A 357 20.47 2.40 15.55
C PRO A 357 19.49 1.23 15.41
N ASN A 358 19.71 0.37 14.42
CA ASN A 358 18.93 -0.84 14.17
C ASN A 358 17.41 -0.59 14.00
N LEU A 359 17.03 0.49 13.31
CA LEU A 359 15.64 0.66 12.89
C LEU A 359 15.19 -0.55 12.06
N LYS A 360 14.11 -1.21 12.47
CA LYS A 360 13.57 -2.36 11.77
C LYS A 360 13.20 -1.97 10.34
N ALA A 361 13.63 -2.77 9.37
CA ALA A 361 13.35 -2.51 7.97
C ALA A 361 11.85 -2.63 7.65
N TYR A 362 11.36 -1.75 6.79
CA TYR A 362 10.02 -1.84 6.21
C TYR A 362 9.84 -3.16 5.43
N PRO A 363 8.67 -3.82 5.50
CA PRO A 363 8.37 -5.06 4.77
C PRO A 363 8.11 -4.81 3.27
N ILE A 364 9.15 -4.38 2.54
CA ILE A 364 9.10 -4.03 1.11
C ILE A 364 8.50 -5.18 0.29
N GLY A 365 7.57 -4.84 -0.61
CA GLY A 365 6.91 -5.80 -1.51
C GLY A 365 5.82 -6.65 -0.86
N LYS A 366 5.64 -6.56 0.47
CA LYS A 366 4.56 -7.27 1.18
C LYS A 366 3.37 -6.38 1.49
N THR A 367 3.60 -5.08 1.69
CA THR A 367 2.52 -4.14 1.95
C THR A 367 2.84 -2.72 1.46
N THR A 368 1.89 -1.81 1.68
CA THR A 368 1.94 -0.38 1.37
C THR A 368 1.42 0.43 2.56
N GLY A 369 1.74 1.72 2.62
CA GLY A 369 1.32 2.61 3.70
C GLY A 369 2.14 2.45 4.99
N ILE A 370 1.72 3.14 6.05
CA ILE A 370 2.39 3.15 7.36
C ILE A 370 2.12 1.83 8.11
N VAL A 371 3.15 1.29 8.76
CA VAL A 371 3.11 -0.02 9.43
C VAL A 371 3.36 0.15 10.93
N SER A 372 2.59 -0.53 11.78
CA SER A 372 2.78 -0.53 13.24
C SER A 372 3.80 -1.57 13.69
N ILE A 373 4.40 -1.33 14.86
CA ILE A 373 5.29 -2.27 15.54
C ILE A 373 4.70 -2.68 16.88
N LEU A 374 4.75 -3.98 17.18
CA LEU A 374 4.56 -4.52 18.53
C LEU A 374 5.81 -5.28 18.98
N GLN A 375 6.08 -5.32 20.29
CA GLN A 375 7.20 -6.06 20.87
C GLN A 375 6.86 -6.58 22.27
N THR A 376 6.65 -7.89 22.40
CA THR A 376 6.41 -8.53 23.71
C THR A 376 7.69 -8.56 24.54
N GLY A 377 7.57 -8.55 25.87
CA GLY A 377 8.72 -8.62 26.78
C GLY A 377 9.75 -7.49 26.61
N LYS A 378 9.33 -6.34 26.07
CA LYS A 378 10.11 -5.11 26.02
C LYS A 378 10.49 -4.71 27.45
N SER A 379 11.79 -4.50 27.69
CA SER A 379 12.28 -4.10 29.00
C SER A 379 11.73 -2.72 29.39
N ALA A 380 11.17 -2.62 30.59
CA ALA A 380 10.79 -1.33 31.15
C ALA A 380 12.05 -0.47 31.34
N TYR A 381 11.92 0.83 31.08
CA TYR A 381 13.00 1.78 31.34
C TYR A 381 13.16 2.00 32.86
N ASN A 382 14.38 1.80 33.36
CA ASN A 382 14.70 2.03 34.77
C ASN A 382 15.11 3.50 34.97
N TRP A 383 14.14 4.34 35.32
CA TRP A 383 14.36 5.77 35.60
C TRP A 383 15.41 5.97 36.69
N GLN A 384 16.39 6.82 36.41
CA GLN A 384 17.44 7.19 37.36
C GLN A 384 16.95 8.24 38.35
N VAL A 385 16.05 9.14 37.92
CA VAL A 385 15.46 10.17 38.79
C VAL A 385 14.00 9.83 39.07
N THR A 386 13.75 9.12 40.16
CA THR A 386 12.40 8.67 40.56
C THR A 386 11.67 9.63 41.50
N ASN A 387 12.38 10.63 42.05
CA ASN A 387 11.86 11.58 43.03
C ASN A 387 11.95 13.04 42.54
N PHE A 388 11.90 13.26 41.22
CA PHE A 388 11.99 14.59 40.63
C PHE A 388 10.91 15.52 41.20
N LYS A 389 11.33 16.68 41.72
CA LYS A 389 10.45 17.76 42.16
C LYS A 389 10.46 18.85 41.10
N ARG A 390 9.33 19.04 40.43
CA ARG A 390 9.18 20.11 39.45
C ARG A 390 9.44 21.47 40.10
N PRO A 391 10.10 22.43 39.40
CA PRO A 391 10.19 23.80 39.87
C PRO A 391 8.81 24.40 40.13
N ASP A 392 8.73 25.36 41.05
CA ASP A 392 7.50 26.12 41.27
C ASP A 392 7.09 26.81 39.97
N LYS A 393 5.83 26.63 39.55
CA LYS A 393 5.30 27.20 38.31
C LYS A 393 5.45 28.73 38.22
N ARG A 394 5.56 29.43 39.36
CA ARG A 394 5.74 30.89 39.44
C ARG A 394 7.17 31.34 39.12
N ASN A 395 8.13 30.41 39.15
CA ASN A 395 9.54 30.67 38.96
C ASN A 395 10.09 30.05 37.67
N LEU A 396 9.22 29.62 36.75
CA LEU A 396 9.65 28.98 35.51
C LEU A 396 10.34 29.98 34.60
N VAL A 397 11.50 29.58 34.11
CA VAL A 397 12.22 30.19 32.99
C VAL A 397 12.25 29.12 31.91
N ILE A 398 11.31 29.23 30.97
CA ILE A 398 11.04 28.24 29.94
C ILE A 398 11.91 28.54 28.73
N TYR A 399 12.55 27.50 28.19
CA TYR A 399 13.24 27.54 26.91
C TYR A 399 12.49 26.65 25.91
N GLU A 400 11.86 27.24 24.92
CA GLU A 400 11.24 26.52 23.80
C GLU A 400 12.34 25.96 22.89
N MET A 401 12.28 24.67 22.59
CA MET A 401 13.30 23.93 21.85
C MET A 401 12.70 23.12 20.71
N LEU A 402 13.14 23.43 19.50
CA LEU A 402 13.03 22.52 18.37
C LEU A 402 14.24 21.59 18.32
N VAL A 403 14.01 20.28 18.46
CA VAL A 403 15.07 19.25 18.45
C VAL A 403 15.94 19.33 17.20
N ARG A 404 15.31 19.53 16.03
CA ARG A 404 15.98 19.64 14.73
C ARG A 404 17.02 20.77 14.69
N ASP A 405 16.72 21.92 15.28
CA ASP A 405 17.51 23.15 15.08
C ASP A 405 18.49 23.42 16.23
N PHE A 406 18.32 22.77 17.38
CA PHE A 406 19.11 23.05 18.57
C PHE A 406 20.56 22.54 18.49
N VAL A 407 20.78 21.37 17.88
CA VAL A 407 22.12 20.80 17.65
C VAL A 407 22.22 20.22 16.25
N ALA A 408 23.42 20.27 15.64
CA ALA A 408 23.64 19.84 14.26
C ALA A 408 23.28 18.36 13.98
N THR A 409 23.31 17.50 15.00
CA THR A 409 22.92 16.08 14.90
C THR A 409 21.42 15.82 15.01
N GLN A 410 20.64 16.84 15.38
CA GLN A 410 19.16 16.83 15.33
C GLN A 410 18.49 15.71 16.15
N ASN A 411 19.11 15.25 17.24
CA ASN A 411 18.60 14.10 18.01
C ASN A 411 18.71 14.26 19.53
N PHE A 412 17.81 13.60 20.26
CA PHE A 412 17.78 13.63 21.73
C PHE A 412 19.06 13.09 22.37
N GLN A 413 19.69 12.10 21.71
CA GLN A 413 20.92 11.47 22.18
C GLN A 413 22.06 12.48 22.36
N THR A 414 22.18 13.46 21.48
CA THR A 414 23.21 14.51 21.57
C THR A 414 22.75 15.68 22.43
N ILE A 415 21.47 16.06 22.33
CA ILE A 415 20.92 17.20 23.09
C ILE A 415 21.12 17.01 24.60
N LYS A 416 20.96 15.79 25.12
CA LYS A 416 21.14 15.53 26.56
C LYS A 416 22.51 15.99 27.10
N ASP A 417 23.56 15.94 26.27
CA ASP A 417 24.93 16.29 26.67
C ASP A 417 25.15 17.82 26.74
N THR A 418 24.19 18.60 26.23
CA THR A 418 24.25 20.07 26.20
C THR A 418 23.50 20.72 27.37
N LEU A 419 22.78 19.97 28.20
CA LEU A 419 21.88 20.51 29.22
C LEU A 419 22.58 21.42 30.25
N THR A 420 23.87 21.22 30.51
CA THR A 420 24.68 22.09 31.36
C THR A 420 24.74 23.53 30.84
N TYR A 421 24.67 23.74 29.52
CA TYR A 421 24.57 25.07 28.93
C TYR A 421 23.27 25.76 29.32
N LEU A 422 22.12 25.08 29.19
CA LEU A 422 20.81 25.62 29.54
C LEU A 422 20.69 25.89 31.04
N LYS A 423 21.23 25.00 31.88
CA LYS A 423 21.30 25.23 33.32
C LYS A 423 22.11 26.49 33.66
N ARG A 424 23.26 26.70 33.02
CA ARG A 424 24.08 27.92 33.22
C ARG A 424 23.36 29.18 32.75
N LEU A 425 22.56 29.08 31.68
CA LEU A 425 21.72 30.18 31.20
C LEU A 425 20.62 30.57 32.21
N GLY A 426 20.28 29.69 33.16
CA GLY A 426 19.24 29.91 34.17
C GLY A 426 17.89 29.27 33.82
N VAL A 427 17.84 28.47 32.75
CA VAL A 427 16.65 27.72 32.35
C VAL A 427 16.37 26.63 33.37
N ASN A 428 15.10 26.49 33.78
CA ASN A 428 14.63 25.43 34.68
C ASN A 428 13.45 24.63 34.11
N ALA A 429 12.99 24.97 32.91
CA ALA A 429 12.09 24.14 32.12
C ALA A 429 12.41 24.24 30.63
N ILE A 430 12.37 23.11 29.93
CA ILE A 430 12.47 23.04 28.48
C ILE A 430 11.10 22.66 27.95
N GLU A 431 10.55 23.51 27.09
CA GLU A 431 9.37 23.18 26.29
C GLU A 431 9.85 22.61 24.97
N VAL A 432 9.69 21.30 24.80
CA VAL A 432 10.07 20.62 23.56
C VAL A 432 8.90 20.75 22.60
N MET A 433 9.15 21.36 21.44
CA MET A 433 8.20 21.41 20.33
C MET A 433 7.74 19.98 19.96
N PRO A 434 6.59 19.82 19.27
CA PRO A 434 5.99 18.51 19.10
C PRO A 434 6.98 17.48 18.52
N PHE A 435 7.14 16.38 19.25
CA PHE A 435 8.07 15.29 18.92
C PHE A 435 7.37 13.93 18.77
N ASN A 436 6.04 13.92 18.76
CA ASN A 436 5.30 12.78 18.23
C ASN A 436 5.64 12.58 16.76
N GLU A 437 5.49 11.36 16.25
CA GLU A 437 5.62 11.10 14.82
C GLU A 437 4.71 12.05 14.03
N PHE A 438 5.30 12.71 13.04
CA PHE A 438 4.64 13.66 12.16
C PHE A 438 4.94 13.30 10.70
N GLU A 439 4.25 13.93 9.74
CA GLU A 439 4.56 13.66 8.33
C GLU A 439 5.91 14.22 7.91
N GLY A 440 6.78 13.34 7.39
CA GLY A 440 8.12 13.69 6.93
C GLY A 440 9.16 13.72 8.05
N ASN A 441 10.44 13.87 7.69
CA ASN A 441 11.55 13.97 8.67
C ASN A 441 11.98 15.42 8.97
N ASN A 442 11.33 16.41 8.36
CA ASN A 442 11.73 17.82 8.47
C ASN A 442 10.51 18.73 8.65
N SER A 443 10.11 18.91 9.91
CA SER A 443 8.96 19.72 10.30
C SER A 443 9.24 20.42 11.64
N TRP A 444 8.38 21.36 12.01
CA TRP A 444 8.23 21.84 13.39
C TRP A 444 7.41 20.87 14.26
N GLY A 445 6.75 19.89 13.66
CA GLY A 445 6.00 18.83 14.35
C GLY A 445 4.50 19.09 14.54
N TYR A 446 3.99 20.27 14.15
CA TYR A 446 2.55 20.60 14.18
C TYR A 446 1.71 19.94 13.08
N ASN A 447 2.12 18.75 12.64
CA ASN A 447 1.43 17.91 11.66
C ASN A 447 1.42 16.44 12.14
N PRO A 448 0.85 16.15 13.33
CA PRO A 448 1.00 14.85 13.99
C PRO A 448 0.31 13.73 13.21
N SER A 449 0.98 12.58 13.13
CA SER A 449 0.46 11.34 12.52
C SER A 449 0.21 10.25 13.58
N PHE A 450 1.09 10.07 14.58
CA PHE A 450 0.92 9.07 15.64
C PHE A 450 1.25 9.62 17.04
N TYR A 451 0.23 9.78 17.88
CA TYR A 451 0.34 10.42 19.20
C TYR A 451 1.08 9.63 20.27
N PHE A 452 1.33 8.34 20.05
CA PHE A 452 2.04 7.49 21.01
C PHE A 452 3.45 7.13 20.55
N ALA A 453 3.80 7.42 19.30
CA ALA A 453 5.12 7.19 18.75
C ALA A 453 5.93 8.49 18.80
N PRO A 454 7.13 8.50 19.40
CA PRO A 454 8.10 9.57 19.19
C PRO A 454 8.65 9.53 17.75
N ASP A 455 8.91 10.70 17.19
CA ASP A 455 9.43 10.80 15.82
C ASP A 455 10.83 10.19 15.70
N LYS A 456 10.96 9.25 14.77
CA LYS A 456 12.19 8.47 14.59
C LYS A 456 13.37 9.33 14.10
N ALA A 457 13.12 10.47 13.44
CA ALA A 457 14.16 11.39 13.01
C ALA A 457 14.86 12.07 14.21
N TYR A 458 14.25 12.07 15.39
CA TYR A 458 14.84 12.58 16.64
C TYR A 458 15.48 11.50 17.52
N GLY A 459 15.30 10.23 17.16
CA GLY A 459 15.91 9.07 17.80
C GLY A 459 14.88 8.06 18.33
N ASN A 460 15.36 7.02 18.99
CA ASN A 460 14.47 6.01 19.59
C ASN A 460 13.89 6.47 20.93
N GLU A 461 12.84 5.79 21.40
CA GLU A 461 12.20 6.09 22.69
C GLU A 461 13.16 6.05 23.90
N THR A 462 14.24 5.28 23.84
CA THR A 462 15.24 5.23 24.92
C THR A 462 16.06 6.52 24.96
N ALA A 463 16.43 7.09 23.80
CA ALA A 463 17.12 8.37 23.72
C ALA A 463 16.27 9.51 24.30
N LEU A 464 14.97 9.53 24.00
CA LEU A 464 14.03 10.49 24.60
C LEU A 464 13.95 10.33 26.14
N ARG A 465 13.80 9.11 26.64
CA ARG A 465 13.78 8.85 28.09
C ARG A 465 15.07 9.29 28.78
N LEU A 466 16.23 8.99 28.19
CA LEU A 466 17.53 9.43 28.70
C LEU A 466 17.68 10.95 28.73
N PHE A 467 17.18 11.65 27.70
CA PHE A 467 17.13 13.12 27.70
C PHE A 467 16.28 13.65 28.87
N ILE A 468 15.08 13.11 29.08
CA ILE A 468 14.20 13.52 30.18
C ILE A 468 14.84 13.25 31.54
N ASP A 469 15.44 12.06 31.71
CA ASP A 469 16.13 11.69 32.95
C ASP A 469 17.29 12.65 33.26
N GLU A 470 18.06 13.04 32.24
CA GLU A 470 19.17 13.98 32.37
C GLU A 470 18.69 15.41 32.68
N CYS A 471 17.58 15.86 32.07
CA CYS A 471 16.92 17.11 32.46
C CYS A 471 16.56 17.10 33.94
N HIS A 472 15.92 16.02 34.41
CA HIS A 472 15.51 15.88 35.80
C HIS A 472 16.69 15.86 36.77
N LYS A 473 17.81 15.19 36.44
CA LYS A 473 19.04 15.24 37.26
C LYS A 473 19.54 16.67 37.45
N GLN A 474 19.35 17.50 36.43
CA GLN A 474 19.80 18.88 36.44
C GLN A 474 18.78 19.85 37.07
N GLY A 475 17.60 19.37 37.48
CA GLY A 475 16.54 20.19 38.05
C GLY A 475 15.68 20.90 37.00
N ILE A 476 15.75 20.45 35.74
CA ILE A 476 15.05 21.03 34.60
C ILE A 476 13.78 20.21 34.33
N ALA A 477 12.61 20.84 34.35
CA ALA A 477 11.37 20.20 33.92
C ALA A 477 11.29 20.07 32.40
N VAL A 478 10.65 19.02 31.90
CA VAL A 478 10.34 18.87 30.48
C VAL A 478 8.84 19.09 30.27
N ILE A 479 8.51 20.01 29.38
CA ILE A 479 7.15 20.32 28.92
C ILE A 479 7.07 19.83 27.49
N MET A 480 6.03 19.06 27.17
CA MET A 480 5.76 18.59 25.82
C MET A 480 4.72 19.48 25.19
N ASP A 481 5.04 20.11 24.08
CA ASP A 481 4.05 20.74 23.22
C ASP A 481 3.23 19.64 22.51
N MET A 482 1.90 19.75 22.57
CA MET A 482 0.95 18.72 22.15
C MET A 482 -0.11 19.28 21.21
N VAL A 483 -0.34 18.57 20.11
CA VAL A 483 -1.24 19.02 19.03
C VAL A 483 -2.47 18.11 18.94
N LEU A 484 -3.46 18.34 19.80
CA LEU A 484 -4.68 17.51 19.87
C LEU A 484 -5.87 18.07 19.08
N ASN A 485 -5.69 19.21 18.39
CA ASN A 485 -6.77 19.91 17.68
C ASN A 485 -6.96 19.43 16.23
N HIS A 486 -6.00 18.69 15.66
CA HIS A 486 -6.07 18.07 14.34
C HIS A 486 -5.08 16.90 14.23
N SER A 487 -5.25 16.06 13.21
CA SER A 487 -4.29 15.03 12.77
C SER A 487 -4.00 15.22 11.28
N PHE A 488 -2.84 14.75 10.80
CA PHE A 488 -2.46 14.81 9.39
C PHE A 488 -2.68 13.49 8.64
N GLY A 489 -2.59 13.51 7.31
CA GLY A 489 -3.09 12.46 6.42
C GLY A 489 -2.49 11.06 6.57
N GLN A 490 -1.29 10.92 7.14
CA GLN A 490 -0.71 9.61 7.49
C GLN A 490 -1.39 8.96 8.70
N SER A 491 -2.09 9.74 9.54
CA SER A 491 -2.84 9.23 10.68
C SER A 491 -4.01 8.37 10.20
N PRO A 492 -4.21 7.17 10.76
CA PRO A 492 -5.35 6.33 10.41
C PRO A 492 -6.69 6.88 10.95
N MET A 493 -6.66 8.03 11.64
CA MET A 493 -7.85 8.74 12.12
C MET A 493 -8.34 9.83 11.15
N VAL A 494 -7.64 10.03 10.03
CA VAL A 494 -8.03 10.91 8.91
C VAL A 494 -8.54 10.04 7.77
#